data_AF-Q2H894-F1
#
_entry.id   AF-Q2H894-F1
#
_cell.length_a   1.000
_cell.length_b   1.000
_cell.length_c   1.000
_cell.angle_alpha   90.00
_cell.angle_beta   90.00
_cell.angle_gamma   90.00
#
_symmetry.space_group_name_H-M   'P 1'
#
loop_
_entity.id
_entity.type
_entity.pdbx_description
1 polymer ?
#
loop_
_entity_poly.entity_id
_entity_poly.type
_entity_poly.pdbx_seq_one_letter_code
_entity_poly.pdbx_strand_id
1 'polypeptide(L)'
;MAAPAFPPVPRSLFYPRRPKTRDNETARRLEALGASRHTTYAQHLWGFTILRAVYTPESDPLFPIAMRRLDAWACYSPRQGRFPKYGQAYESKAVTDGEPNEELAKRLYCDVIEDKDRLAGIQSDAEGFAKLRDYFREWLVSVGVQPDLPSNHDEDDNDGDPDLDPALEPNESHDDPRFRNVLVVDEECLRSLIEELPDETPPLRTAVDREEWLKYLRMGKKAWLWMLDTGYMTRDESQFSPPGFRGWFRLGPTELLWAWRHTSTSVMPATLSPATAEDLRRVAMEQEQLHKLSRMKEELESMDTRVVNQANLDSLGIVLGPSLDVDDNGNVWDSATCFFEPWVPDEALHEVASNRSPRTWMDKLKESRYGQPEAKYGELKAKWFRYCLEELYEMDTELWEPWVRGTGLNLGFNEIQILDPSTKEPINRQYFPGAAYFPVDKTKPHVACLTIDSNPSPGDKVLHSEVDYAISLVHFRLEQSQHTGHHTKPVIPTNPRHPSETKPTTKTTKQLTTPLSPIPQGLIYTLERDQWARITQVHLDSKTHKLVLRQSRQLDLRGPTPPPDAFLLLRWMASRPAGDTEYVDEEEPPKEEVARDEPSSAAPKYRGTQEGPQWCDDENK
;
A
#
# COMPACT_ATOMS: atom_id res chain seq x y z
N MET A 1 -4.16 -20.50 31.92
CA MET A 1 -3.88 -19.39 32.87
C MET A 1 -4.71 -18.20 32.43
N ALA A 2 -5.16 -17.33 33.34
CA ALA A 2 -5.86 -16.12 32.92
C ALA A 2 -4.86 -15.16 32.26
N ALA A 3 -5.24 -14.55 31.14
CA ALA A 3 -4.42 -13.54 30.47
C ALA A 3 -4.12 -12.37 31.44
N PRO A 4 -2.94 -11.75 31.36
CA PRO A 4 -2.60 -10.63 32.22
C PRO A 4 -3.50 -9.43 31.93
N ALA A 5 -4.00 -8.79 32.99
CA ALA A 5 -4.76 -7.55 32.85
C ALA A 5 -3.79 -6.37 32.72
N PHE A 6 -3.87 -5.62 31.62
CA PHE A 6 -3.13 -4.36 31.45
C PHE A 6 -4.06 -3.16 31.56
N PRO A 7 -3.60 -2.04 32.14
CA PRO A 7 -4.35 -0.80 32.06
C PRO A 7 -4.47 -0.34 30.59
N PRO A 8 -5.47 0.51 30.29
CA PRO A 8 -5.60 1.15 29.00
C PRO A 8 -4.29 1.80 28.56
N VAL A 9 -4.02 1.74 27.26
CA VAL A 9 -2.78 2.31 26.71
C VAL A 9 -2.75 3.83 26.97
N PRO A 10 -1.68 4.38 27.54
CA PRO A 10 -1.58 5.81 27.82
C PRO A 10 -1.74 6.63 26.53
N ARG A 11 -2.72 7.56 26.52
CA ARG A 11 -2.99 8.42 25.34
C ARG A 11 -1.80 9.29 24.92
N SER A 12 -0.87 9.56 25.83
CA SER A 12 0.38 10.26 25.53
C SER A 12 1.27 9.51 24.53
N LEU A 13 1.08 8.20 24.37
CA LEU A 13 1.85 7.35 23.47
C LEU A 13 1.23 7.22 22.07
N PHE A 14 0.01 7.72 21.85
CA PHE A 14 -0.66 7.68 20.54
C PHE A 14 -0.13 8.76 19.59
N TYR A 15 0.31 9.90 20.13
CA TYR A 15 0.76 11.05 19.36
C TYR A 15 2.13 11.51 19.87
N PRO A 16 3.24 10.93 19.39
CA PRO A 16 4.56 11.36 19.81
C PRO A 16 4.74 12.86 19.51
N ARG A 17 5.14 13.61 20.54
CA ARG A 17 5.42 15.05 20.42
C ARG A 17 6.72 15.23 19.61
N ARG A 18 6.62 15.40 18.28
CA ARG A 18 7.68 15.77 17.27
C ARG A 18 8.25 14.61 16.43
N PRO A 19 8.92 14.96 15.31
CA PRO A 19 8.39 14.93 13.94
C PRO A 19 8.31 13.51 13.34
N LYS A 20 7.61 13.40 12.19
CA LYS A 20 7.27 12.25 11.34
C LYS A 20 8.37 11.17 11.09
N THR A 21 8.95 10.55 12.11
CA THR A 21 9.84 9.39 11.97
C THR A 21 9.10 8.08 12.28
N ARG A 22 9.78 6.95 12.02
CA ARG A 22 9.32 5.54 12.10
C ARG A 22 8.51 5.15 13.36
N ASP A 23 8.52 5.96 14.40
CA ASP A 23 7.77 5.78 15.67
C ASP A 23 6.26 5.93 15.54
N ASN A 24 5.78 6.62 14.49
CA ASN A 24 4.35 6.68 14.19
C ASN A 24 3.72 5.29 14.02
N GLU A 25 4.49 4.31 13.55
CA GLU A 25 4.01 2.96 13.34
C GLU A 25 3.78 2.23 14.68
N THR A 26 4.70 2.39 15.65
CA THR A 26 4.51 1.85 17.01
C THR A 26 3.39 2.56 17.75
N ALA A 27 3.30 3.89 17.61
CA ALA A 27 2.24 4.69 18.21
C ALA A 27 0.85 4.29 17.68
N ARG A 28 0.71 4.07 16.37
CA ARG A 28 -0.52 3.54 15.75
C ARG A 28 -0.89 2.15 16.25
N ARG A 29 0.10 1.27 16.49
CA ARG A 29 -0.15 -0.06 17.08
C ARG A 29 -0.68 0.04 18.51
N LEU A 30 -0.10 0.94 19.29
CA LEU A 30 -0.57 1.24 20.64
C LEU A 30 -1.97 1.87 20.64
N GLU A 31 -2.27 2.74 19.69
CA GLU A 31 -3.61 3.31 19.49
C GLU A 31 -4.64 2.23 19.15
N ALA A 32 -4.31 1.30 18.24
CA ALA A 32 -5.16 0.15 17.91
C ALA A 32 -5.42 -0.73 19.15
N LEU A 33 -4.39 -1.03 19.95
CA LEU A 33 -4.54 -1.74 21.21
C LEU A 33 -5.41 -0.99 22.22
N GLY A 34 -5.32 0.34 22.24
CA GLY A 34 -6.14 1.20 23.10
C GLY A 34 -7.59 1.31 22.65
N ALA A 35 -7.85 1.14 21.35
CA ALA A 35 -9.18 1.22 20.75
C ALA A 35 -9.96 -0.11 20.81
N SER A 36 -9.30 -1.25 21.01
CA SER A 36 -9.96 -2.57 21.14
C SER A 36 -10.93 -2.61 22.32
N ARG A 37 -12.22 -2.82 22.03
CA ARG A 37 -13.33 -2.84 23.01
C ARG A 37 -14.01 -4.21 23.16
N HIS A 38 -13.53 -5.22 22.44
CA HIS A 38 -14.39 -6.30 21.95
C HIS A 38 -14.46 -7.52 22.88
N THR A 39 -13.48 -7.70 23.78
CA THR A 39 -13.52 -8.74 24.82
C THR A 39 -12.74 -8.27 26.06
N THR A 40 -13.14 -8.71 27.26
CA THR A 40 -12.32 -8.52 28.48
C THR A 40 -11.11 -9.45 28.49
N TYR A 41 -11.15 -10.55 27.73
CA TYR A 41 -10.07 -11.53 27.67
C TYR A 41 -8.92 -10.97 26.84
N ALA A 42 -7.75 -10.78 27.46
CA ALA A 42 -6.54 -10.26 26.81
C ALA A 42 -6.67 -8.82 26.26
N GLN A 43 -7.54 -7.99 26.85
CA GLN A 43 -7.70 -6.59 26.45
C GLN A 43 -6.37 -5.81 26.52
N HIS A 44 -6.09 -5.01 25.49
CA HIS A 44 -4.88 -4.20 25.34
C HIS A 44 -3.55 -4.97 25.26
N LEU A 45 -3.62 -6.26 24.93
CA LEU A 45 -2.47 -7.13 24.63
C LEU A 45 -2.36 -7.37 23.13
N TRP A 46 -1.16 -7.72 22.68
CA TRP A 46 -0.93 -8.33 21.37
C TRP A 46 -0.22 -9.66 21.52
N GLY A 47 -0.26 -10.48 20.47
CA GLY A 47 0.37 -11.79 20.46
C GLY A 47 -0.57 -12.85 19.89
N PHE A 48 -0.26 -14.11 20.16
CA PHE A 48 -0.95 -15.25 19.56
C PHE A 48 -1.25 -16.34 20.58
N THR A 49 -2.22 -17.17 20.25
CA THR A 49 -2.37 -18.47 20.91
C THR A 49 -1.39 -19.46 20.28
N ILE A 50 -0.72 -20.28 21.10
CA ILE A 50 0.26 -21.29 20.70
C ILE A 50 -0.27 -22.66 21.12
N LEU A 51 -0.56 -23.52 20.14
CA LEU A 51 -0.86 -24.93 20.36
C LEU A 51 0.42 -25.73 20.37
N ARG A 52 0.67 -26.42 21.48
CA ARG A 52 1.73 -27.42 21.54
C ARG A 52 1.21 -28.74 20.98
N ALA A 53 1.79 -29.22 19.88
CA ALA A 53 1.41 -30.46 19.21
C ALA A 53 2.40 -31.63 19.45
N VAL A 54 3.55 -31.37 20.06
CA VAL A 54 4.61 -32.35 20.32
C VAL A 54 4.81 -32.63 21.81
N TYR A 55 4.74 -33.92 22.19
CA TYR A 55 4.82 -34.42 23.58
C TYR A 55 5.64 -35.70 23.70
N THR A 56 6.91 -35.62 23.30
CA THR A 56 7.92 -36.67 23.50
C THR A 56 8.83 -36.34 24.69
N PRO A 57 9.47 -37.34 25.31
CA PRO A 57 10.46 -37.14 26.37
C PRO A 57 11.59 -36.17 25.98
N GLU A 58 11.93 -36.10 24.69
CA GLU A 58 12.91 -35.17 24.15
C GLU A 58 12.35 -33.75 23.98
N SER A 59 11.10 -33.63 23.53
CA SER A 59 10.45 -32.33 23.31
C SER A 59 10.05 -31.63 24.61
N ASP A 60 9.64 -32.38 25.63
CA ASP A 60 9.16 -31.87 26.93
C ASP A 60 10.13 -30.90 27.60
N PRO A 61 11.44 -31.19 27.72
CA PRO A 61 12.41 -30.26 28.29
C PRO A 61 12.80 -29.12 27.32
N LEU A 62 12.68 -29.32 26.00
CA LEU A 62 13.07 -28.34 25.00
C LEU A 62 12.00 -27.26 24.77
N PHE A 63 10.73 -27.62 24.86
CA PHE A 63 9.61 -26.72 24.64
C PHE A 63 9.67 -25.43 25.48
N PRO A 64 9.86 -25.46 26.82
CA PRO A 64 9.99 -24.22 27.61
C PRO A 64 11.23 -23.39 27.25
N ILE A 65 12.29 -24.01 26.75
CA ILE A 65 13.49 -23.29 26.25
C ILE A 65 13.14 -22.54 24.96
N ALA A 66 12.47 -23.21 24.03
CA ALA A 66 12.02 -22.61 22.78
C ALA A 66 11.05 -21.44 23.01
N MET A 67 10.07 -21.59 23.90
CA MET A 67 9.11 -20.52 24.21
C MET A 67 9.78 -19.29 24.83
N ARG A 68 10.75 -19.49 25.73
CA ARG A 68 11.54 -18.38 26.29
C ARG A 68 12.34 -17.64 25.22
N ARG A 69 12.95 -18.36 24.27
CA ARG A 69 13.67 -17.73 23.15
C ARG A 69 12.71 -16.98 22.23
N LEU A 70 11.58 -17.59 21.91
CA LEU A 70 10.54 -16.97 21.10
C LEU A 70 10.07 -15.66 21.71
N ASP A 71 9.75 -15.66 23.01
CA ASP A 71 9.32 -14.47 23.76
C ASP A 71 10.38 -13.35 23.71
N ALA A 72 11.65 -13.68 23.98
CA ALA A 72 12.74 -12.71 23.91
C ALA A 72 12.88 -12.08 22.52
N TRP A 73 12.79 -12.90 21.46
CA TRP A 73 12.91 -12.45 20.07
C TRP A 73 11.69 -11.66 19.57
N ALA A 74 10.49 -12.06 20.00
CA ALA A 74 9.26 -11.33 19.72
C ALA A 74 9.26 -9.95 20.42
N CYS A 75 9.70 -9.88 21.67
CA CYS A 75 9.91 -8.63 22.41
C CYS A 75 11.03 -7.77 21.81
N TYR A 76 12.01 -8.37 21.16
CA TYR A 76 13.10 -7.65 20.49
C TYR A 76 12.64 -6.93 19.23
N SER A 77 11.72 -7.50 18.44
CA SER A 77 11.20 -6.92 17.20
C SER A 77 10.73 -5.45 17.32
N PRO A 78 9.83 -5.07 18.26
CA PRO A 78 9.43 -3.68 18.41
C PRO A 78 10.60 -2.78 18.84
N ARG A 79 11.54 -3.28 19.65
CA ARG A 79 12.70 -2.50 20.14
C ARG A 79 13.75 -2.27 19.04
N GLN A 80 13.99 -3.26 18.18
CA GLN A 80 14.94 -3.17 17.08
C GLN A 80 14.55 -2.08 16.07
N GLY A 81 13.25 -1.84 15.88
CA GLY A 81 12.76 -0.83 14.93
C GLY A 81 13.35 0.57 15.12
N ARG A 82 13.85 0.87 16.34
CA ARG A 82 14.52 2.12 16.74
C ARG A 82 15.90 2.31 16.15
N PHE A 83 16.59 1.22 15.81
CA PHE A 83 18.00 1.25 15.40
C PHE A 83 18.12 1.03 13.89
N PRO A 84 18.52 2.05 13.12
CA PRO A 84 18.76 1.91 11.69
C PRO A 84 20.02 1.09 11.39
N LYS A 85 20.18 0.71 10.12
CA LYS A 85 21.09 -0.32 9.58
C LYS A 85 22.46 -0.44 10.28
N TYR A 86 23.44 0.37 9.87
CA TYR A 86 24.81 0.30 10.39
C TYR A 86 25.59 1.59 10.14
N GLY A 87 26.57 1.89 10.99
CA GLY A 87 27.50 3.02 10.84
C GLY A 87 27.01 4.35 11.44
N GLN A 88 27.97 5.26 11.64
CA GLN A 88 27.79 6.51 12.38
C GLN A 88 26.71 7.45 11.80
N ALA A 89 26.55 7.46 10.47
CA ALA A 89 25.51 8.26 9.79
C ALA A 89 24.08 7.80 10.12
N TYR A 90 23.92 6.57 10.60
CA TYR A 90 22.64 6.00 11.00
C TYR A 90 22.45 6.07 12.53
N GLU A 91 23.52 6.11 13.32
CA GLU A 91 23.43 6.31 14.77
C GLU A 91 22.72 7.61 15.15
N SER A 92 22.96 8.70 14.40
CA SER A 92 22.23 9.97 14.59
C SER A 92 20.75 9.92 14.22
N LYS A 93 20.33 8.86 13.50
CA LYS A 93 18.93 8.59 13.12
C LYS A 93 18.25 7.58 14.06
N ALA A 94 18.95 7.08 15.07
CA ALA A 94 18.35 6.17 16.04
C ALA A 94 17.31 6.91 16.89
N VAL A 95 16.17 6.25 17.11
CA VAL A 95 15.10 6.81 17.94
C VAL A 95 15.52 6.72 19.40
N THR A 96 15.75 7.87 20.02
CA THR A 96 16.20 7.96 21.42
C THR A 96 15.05 7.78 22.41
N ASP A 97 13.83 8.19 22.06
CA ASP A 97 12.63 7.97 22.87
C ASP A 97 12.00 6.59 22.57
N GLY A 98 12.29 5.62 23.44
CA GLY A 98 11.83 4.25 23.29
C GLY A 98 10.52 3.92 23.98
N GLU A 99 9.86 4.89 24.63
CA GLU A 99 8.72 4.63 25.49
C GLU A 99 7.58 3.87 24.77
N PRO A 100 7.18 4.24 23.53
CA PRO A 100 6.16 3.49 22.78
C PRO A 100 6.59 2.05 22.48
N ASN A 101 7.86 1.83 22.12
CA ASN A 101 8.36 0.50 21.75
C ASN A 101 8.47 -0.41 22.98
N GLU A 102 8.89 0.15 24.12
CA GLU A 102 8.90 -0.58 25.39
C GLU A 102 7.48 -0.90 25.85
N GLU A 103 6.54 0.03 25.72
CA GLU A 103 5.15 -0.22 26.07
C GLU A 103 4.53 -1.28 25.17
N LEU A 104 4.78 -1.23 23.86
CA LEU A 104 4.34 -2.27 22.94
C LEU A 104 4.98 -3.61 23.29
N ALA A 105 6.30 -3.68 23.51
CA ALA A 105 6.99 -4.92 23.87
C ALA A 105 6.43 -5.55 25.16
N LYS A 106 6.12 -4.73 26.18
CA LYS A 106 5.54 -5.21 27.45
C LYS A 106 4.15 -5.82 27.30
N ARG A 107 3.40 -5.42 26.28
CA ARG A 107 2.03 -5.89 26.00
C ARG A 107 2.00 -7.17 25.16
N LEU A 108 3.16 -7.73 24.80
CA LEU A 108 3.22 -9.05 24.19
C LEU A 108 2.76 -10.10 25.19
N TYR A 109 1.83 -10.93 24.78
CA TYR A 109 1.40 -12.10 25.52
C TYR A 109 0.96 -13.21 24.58
N CYS A 110 1.58 -14.38 24.70
CA CYS A 110 1.17 -15.58 23.97
C CYS A 110 0.55 -16.60 24.93
N ASP A 111 -0.65 -17.09 24.60
CA ASP A 111 -1.29 -18.17 25.36
C ASP A 111 -0.74 -19.51 24.89
N VAL A 112 0.03 -20.19 25.74
CA VAL A 112 0.48 -21.56 25.44
C VAL A 112 -0.57 -22.53 25.95
N ILE A 113 -1.15 -23.31 25.02
CA ILE A 113 -2.11 -24.36 25.34
C ILE A 113 -1.43 -25.71 25.25
N GLU A 114 -1.45 -26.42 26.37
CA GLU A 114 -0.92 -27.77 26.50
C GLU A 114 -2.08 -28.71 26.85
N ASP A 115 -2.44 -29.57 25.89
CA ASP A 115 -3.48 -30.59 26.02
C ASP A 115 -3.01 -31.85 25.31
N LYS A 116 -2.21 -32.63 26.04
CA LYS A 116 -1.55 -33.81 25.50
C LYS A 116 -2.54 -34.83 24.92
N ASP A 117 -3.70 -34.98 25.53
CA ASP A 117 -4.66 -36.00 25.13
C ASP A 117 -5.31 -35.67 23.78
N ARG A 118 -5.49 -34.37 23.48
CA ARG A 118 -6.16 -33.90 22.26
C ARG A 118 -5.20 -33.43 21.17
N LEU A 119 -4.01 -32.92 21.53
CA LEU A 119 -3.07 -32.29 20.61
C LEU A 119 -1.87 -33.16 20.24
N ALA A 120 -1.57 -34.22 21.00
CA ALA A 120 -0.35 -35.00 20.76
C ALA A 120 -0.38 -35.75 19.44
N GLY A 121 0.70 -35.60 18.66
CA GLY A 121 0.92 -36.37 17.44
C GLY A 121 0.07 -35.94 16.26
N ILE A 122 -0.64 -34.82 16.35
CA ILE A 122 -1.33 -34.23 15.20
C ILE A 122 -0.30 -33.89 14.13
N GLN A 123 -0.53 -34.39 12.92
CA GLN A 123 0.32 -34.16 11.76
C GLN A 123 -0.05 -32.86 11.03
N SER A 124 0.89 -32.31 10.27
CA SER A 124 0.69 -31.15 9.40
C SER A 124 0.00 -31.52 8.06
N ASP A 125 -1.01 -32.40 8.12
CA ASP A 125 -1.85 -32.79 6.99
C ASP A 125 -3.27 -32.20 7.12
N ALA A 126 -4.13 -32.48 6.14
CA ALA A 126 -5.48 -31.90 6.08
C ALA A 126 -6.38 -32.34 7.26
N GLU A 127 -6.22 -33.56 7.75
CA GLU A 127 -7.01 -34.09 8.87
C GLU A 127 -6.53 -33.51 10.20
N GLY A 128 -5.22 -33.45 10.40
CA GLY A 128 -4.61 -32.84 11.59
C GLY A 128 -4.93 -31.35 11.70
N PHE A 129 -4.96 -30.66 10.56
CA PHE A 129 -5.37 -29.27 10.47
C PHE A 129 -6.82 -29.02 10.91
N ALA A 130 -7.78 -29.84 10.45
CA ALA A 130 -9.16 -29.73 10.88
C ALA A 130 -9.27 -29.90 12.41
N LYS A 131 -8.54 -30.88 12.98
CA LYS A 131 -8.49 -31.11 14.43
C LYS A 131 -7.93 -29.91 15.21
N LEU A 132 -6.85 -29.28 14.72
CA LEU A 132 -6.25 -28.10 15.38
C LEU A 132 -7.18 -26.89 15.31
N ARG A 133 -7.83 -26.67 14.17
CA ARG A 133 -8.82 -25.61 13.99
C ARG A 133 -10.00 -25.80 14.95
N ASP A 134 -10.59 -26.99 14.96
CA ASP A 134 -11.77 -27.29 15.77
C ASP A 134 -11.44 -27.16 17.26
N TYR A 135 -10.27 -27.66 17.67
CA TYR A 135 -9.75 -27.47 19.02
C TYR A 135 -9.60 -25.99 19.38
N PHE A 136 -9.00 -25.18 18.50
CA PHE A 136 -8.81 -23.76 18.75
C PHE A 136 -10.15 -23.02 18.86
N ARG A 137 -11.14 -23.35 18.03
CA ARG A 137 -12.50 -22.77 18.12
C ARG A 137 -13.19 -23.15 19.43
N GLU A 138 -13.11 -24.40 19.85
CA GLU A 138 -13.62 -24.81 21.16
C GLU A 138 -12.94 -24.04 22.30
N TRP A 139 -11.62 -23.84 22.20
CA TRP A 139 -10.89 -23.05 23.19
C TRP A 139 -11.34 -21.58 23.21
N LEU A 140 -11.56 -20.96 22.04
CA LEU A 140 -12.09 -19.59 21.96
C LEU A 140 -13.43 -19.46 22.69
N VAL A 141 -14.35 -20.40 22.43
CA VAL A 141 -15.64 -20.46 23.14
C VAL A 141 -15.43 -20.58 24.65
N SER A 142 -14.47 -21.42 25.08
CA SER A 142 -14.18 -21.62 26.50
C SER A 142 -13.67 -20.35 27.22
N VAL A 143 -13.03 -19.43 26.49
CA VAL A 143 -12.55 -18.14 27.03
C VAL A 143 -13.54 -16.98 26.78
N GLY A 144 -14.76 -17.29 26.33
CA GLY A 144 -15.83 -16.33 26.10
C GLY A 144 -15.72 -15.56 24.78
N VAL A 145 -14.93 -16.07 23.82
CA VAL A 145 -14.84 -15.54 22.46
C VAL A 145 -15.75 -16.38 21.56
N GLN A 146 -16.56 -15.74 20.72
CA GLN A 146 -17.49 -16.44 19.83
C GLN A 146 -16.93 -16.49 18.40
N PRO A 147 -16.42 -17.65 17.92
CA PRO A 147 -15.68 -17.77 16.66
C PRO A 147 -16.52 -18.04 15.41
N ASP A 148 -17.83 -18.28 15.57
CA ASP A 148 -18.74 -18.69 14.48
C ASP A 148 -19.95 -17.75 14.33
N LEU A 149 -19.99 -16.61 15.03
CA LEU A 149 -20.98 -15.59 14.69
C LEU A 149 -20.54 -14.99 13.34
N PRO A 150 -21.43 -14.88 12.34
CA PRO A 150 -21.10 -14.14 11.14
C PRO A 150 -20.59 -12.77 11.56
N SER A 151 -19.55 -12.27 10.87
CA SER A 151 -19.37 -10.82 10.91
C SER A 151 -20.74 -10.26 10.51
N ASN A 152 -21.31 -9.34 11.27
CA ASN A 152 -22.55 -8.65 10.86
C ASN A 152 -22.38 -7.84 9.55
N HIS A 153 -21.31 -8.09 8.80
CA HIS A 153 -20.99 -7.60 7.48
C HIS A 153 -21.43 -8.53 6.34
N ASP A 154 -22.04 -9.69 6.62
CA ASP A 154 -22.84 -10.41 5.63
C ASP A 154 -24.20 -9.69 5.46
N GLU A 155 -24.18 -8.46 4.94
CA GLU A 155 -25.39 -7.69 4.60
C GLU A 155 -26.04 -8.15 3.27
N ASP A 156 -25.66 -9.33 2.75
CA ASP A 156 -26.26 -9.89 1.53
C ASP A 156 -27.57 -10.65 1.76
N ASP A 157 -27.94 -10.98 3.01
CA ASP A 157 -29.20 -11.65 3.30
C ASP A 157 -30.30 -10.66 3.72
N ASN A 158 -30.97 -10.11 2.69
CA ASN A 158 -32.17 -9.29 2.75
C ASN A 158 -33.44 -10.08 3.15
N ASP A 159 -33.29 -11.15 3.93
CA ASP A 159 -34.41 -11.88 4.52
C ASP A 159 -34.34 -11.64 6.02
N GLY A 160 -34.98 -10.55 6.46
CA GLY A 160 -35.08 -10.20 7.87
C GLY A 160 -35.65 -11.36 8.66
N ASP A 161 -34.79 -12.05 9.41
CA ASP A 161 -35.17 -12.85 10.55
C ASP A 161 -35.42 -11.90 11.72
N PRO A 162 -36.69 -11.65 12.11
CA PRO A 162 -37.03 -10.70 13.16
C PRO A 162 -36.63 -11.17 14.57
N ASP A 163 -36.04 -12.36 14.70
CA ASP A 163 -35.65 -12.94 15.99
C ASP A 163 -34.17 -12.71 16.39
N LEU A 164 -33.36 -12.03 15.55
CA LEU A 164 -32.01 -11.61 15.96
C LEU A 164 -32.09 -10.35 16.84
N ASP A 165 -31.85 -10.54 18.13
CA ASP A 165 -31.88 -9.50 19.16
C ASP A 165 -30.92 -8.34 18.81
N PRO A 166 -31.40 -7.09 18.61
CA PRO A 166 -30.56 -5.93 18.32
C PRO A 166 -29.65 -5.52 19.48
N ALA A 167 -29.71 -6.22 20.63
CA ALA A 167 -28.76 -6.08 21.74
C ALA A 167 -27.45 -6.86 21.53
N LEU A 168 -27.32 -7.68 20.48
CA LEU A 168 -26.04 -8.30 20.12
C LEU A 168 -25.13 -7.24 19.47
N GLU A 169 -24.28 -6.62 20.28
CA GLU A 169 -23.22 -5.71 19.81
C GLU A 169 -22.43 -6.37 18.66
N PRO A 170 -21.99 -5.60 17.64
CA PRO A 170 -21.23 -6.14 16.51
C PRO A 170 -20.07 -6.99 17.01
N ASN A 171 -19.95 -8.23 16.50
CA ASN A 171 -18.93 -9.18 16.96
C ASN A 171 -17.55 -8.84 16.37
N GLU A 172 -17.02 -7.67 16.74
CA GLU A 172 -15.69 -7.16 16.39
C GLU A 172 -14.54 -8.04 16.96
N SER A 173 -14.88 -9.10 17.73
CA SER A 173 -13.90 -10.12 18.15
C SER A 173 -13.40 -11.00 17.00
N HIS A 174 -14.12 -11.05 15.87
CA HIS A 174 -13.71 -11.78 14.66
C HIS A 174 -12.48 -11.17 13.95
N ASP A 175 -12.23 -9.89 14.16
CA ASP A 175 -11.19 -9.13 13.45
C ASP A 175 -9.88 -9.01 14.24
N ASP A 176 -9.82 -9.49 15.50
CA ASP A 176 -8.57 -9.56 16.24
C ASP A 176 -7.72 -10.76 15.74
N PRO A 177 -6.49 -10.53 15.24
CA PRO A 177 -5.56 -11.58 14.86
C PRO A 177 -5.37 -12.67 15.89
N ARG A 178 -5.48 -12.35 17.17
CA ARG A 178 -5.31 -13.27 18.29
C ARG A 178 -6.38 -14.36 18.32
N PHE A 179 -7.58 -14.02 17.86
CA PHE A 179 -8.74 -14.91 17.85
C PHE A 179 -8.97 -15.54 16.47
N ARG A 180 -8.36 -14.97 15.42
CA ARG A 180 -8.39 -15.54 14.08
C ARG A 180 -7.25 -16.52 13.79
N ASN A 181 -6.05 -16.22 14.29
CA ASN A 181 -4.84 -16.97 13.97
C ASN A 181 -4.29 -17.70 15.20
N VAL A 182 -3.79 -18.90 14.97
CA VAL A 182 -3.13 -19.70 16.00
C VAL A 182 -1.77 -20.19 15.51
N LEU A 183 -0.78 -20.16 16.39
CA LEU A 183 0.54 -20.70 16.12
C LEU A 183 0.59 -22.17 16.55
N VAL A 184 1.26 -23.00 15.78
CA VAL A 184 1.39 -24.43 16.08
C VAL A 184 2.87 -24.79 16.20
N VAL A 185 3.21 -25.47 17.29
CA VAL A 185 4.58 -25.97 17.54
C VAL A 185 4.55 -27.49 17.52
N ASP A 186 4.93 -28.03 16.37
CA ASP A 186 5.21 -29.45 16.15
C ASP A 186 6.71 -29.76 16.38
N GLU A 187 7.14 -30.99 16.07
CA GLU A 187 8.52 -31.41 16.26
C GLU A 187 9.52 -30.64 15.38
N GLU A 188 9.18 -30.37 14.11
CA GLU A 188 10.05 -29.68 13.16
C GLU A 188 10.21 -28.20 13.57
N CYS A 189 9.10 -27.54 13.92
CA CYS A 189 9.09 -26.19 14.44
C CYS A 189 9.92 -26.08 15.72
N LEU A 190 9.69 -26.96 16.70
CA LEU A 190 10.43 -26.96 17.96
C LEU A 190 11.93 -27.11 17.73
N ARG A 191 12.34 -28.03 16.85
CA ARG A 191 13.74 -28.22 16.49
C ARG A 191 14.32 -26.95 15.85
N SER A 192 13.60 -26.31 14.93
CA SER A 192 14.04 -25.07 14.29
C SER A 192 14.26 -23.95 15.32
N LEU A 193 13.38 -23.81 16.32
CA LEU A 193 13.52 -22.80 17.38
C LEU A 193 14.72 -23.09 18.28
N ILE A 194 15.02 -24.36 18.55
CA ILE A 194 16.16 -24.74 19.40
C ILE A 194 17.49 -24.63 18.67
N GLU A 195 17.55 -25.01 17.39
CA GLU A 195 18.80 -25.03 16.63
C GLU A 195 19.17 -23.66 16.07
N GLU A 196 18.18 -22.88 15.63
CA GLU A 196 18.42 -21.69 14.80
C GLU A 196 18.12 -20.37 15.53
N LEU A 197 17.39 -20.38 16.66
CA LEU A 197 17.11 -19.20 17.47
C LEU A 197 18.09 -19.11 18.66
N PRO A 198 19.00 -18.11 18.69
CA PRO A 198 19.96 -17.93 19.77
C PRO A 198 19.31 -17.58 21.12
N ASP A 199 19.97 -17.93 22.22
CA ASP A 199 19.56 -17.56 23.58
C ASP A 199 19.56 -16.04 23.81
N GLU A 200 20.50 -15.33 23.19
CA GLU A 200 20.64 -13.88 23.31
C GLU A 200 20.20 -13.18 22.02
N THR A 201 19.36 -12.15 22.17
CA THR A 201 19.00 -11.26 21.08
C THR A 201 20.17 -10.32 20.76
N PRO A 202 20.28 -9.81 19.53
CA PRO A 202 21.27 -8.79 19.20
C PRO A 202 21.17 -7.56 20.12
N PRO A 203 22.26 -6.82 20.32
CA PRO A 203 22.23 -5.61 21.14
C PRO A 203 21.34 -4.54 20.49
N LEU A 204 20.59 -3.82 21.32
CA LEU A 204 19.73 -2.71 20.92
C LEU A 204 20.56 -1.46 20.63
N ARG A 205 21.30 -1.48 19.51
CA ARG A 205 22.07 -0.37 18.96
C ARG A 205 22.20 -0.51 17.44
N THR A 206 22.58 0.59 16.79
CA THR A 206 23.04 0.54 15.40
C THR A 206 24.26 -0.38 15.29
N ALA A 207 24.29 -1.24 14.27
CA ALA A 207 25.45 -2.09 14.02
C ALA A 207 26.67 -1.23 13.65
N VAL A 208 27.87 -1.63 14.07
CA VAL A 208 29.11 -0.90 13.83
C VAL A 208 29.40 -0.84 12.33
N ASP A 209 29.17 -1.95 11.64
CA ASP A 209 29.42 -2.09 10.21
C ASP A 209 28.38 -3.01 9.52
N ARG A 210 28.55 -3.15 8.21
CA ARG A 210 27.68 -3.98 7.37
C ARG A 210 27.74 -5.46 7.73
N GLU A 211 28.89 -5.96 8.17
CA GLU A 211 29.06 -7.38 8.47
C GLU A 211 28.31 -7.75 9.75
N GLU A 212 28.42 -6.91 10.78
CA GLU A 212 27.63 -7.04 12.01
C GLU A 212 26.13 -6.94 11.74
N TRP A 213 25.70 -5.99 10.89
CA TRP A 213 24.29 -5.88 10.48
C TRP A 213 23.78 -7.12 9.73
N LEU A 214 24.57 -7.64 8.79
CA LEU A 214 24.22 -8.87 8.06
C LEU A 214 24.18 -10.08 8.99
N LYS A 215 25.04 -10.12 10.02
CA LYS A 215 24.99 -11.14 11.07
C LYS A 215 23.63 -11.07 11.80
N TYR A 216 23.22 -9.88 12.25
CA TYR A 216 21.93 -9.71 12.93
C TYR A 216 20.73 -10.11 12.05
N LEU A 217 20.75 -9.76 10.76
CA LEU A 217 19.69 -10.15 9.82
C LEU A 217 19.62 -11.65 9.53
N ARG A 218 20.72 -12.38 9.73
CA ARG A 218 20.77 -13.83 9.51
C ARG A 218 20.41 -14.63 10.75
N MET A 219 20.59 -14.06 11.95
CA MET A 219 20.25 -14.73 13.20
C MET A 219 18.75 -15.01 13.26
N GLY A 220 18.38 -16.25 13.61
CA GLY A 220 16.97 -16.66 13.70
C GLY A 220 16.23 -16.77 12.37
N LYS A 221 16.85 -16.47 11.21
CA LYS A 221 16.16 -16.49 9.90
C LYS A 221 15.66 -17.88 9.49
N LYS A 222 16.27 -18.93 10.03
CA LYS A 222 15.86 -20.32 9.79
C LYS A 222 14.97 -20.88 10.89
N ALA A 223 14.78 -20.14 11.99
CA ALA A 223 13.80 -20.49 13.00
C ALA A 223 12.42 -20.06 12.49
N TRP A 224 11.42 -20.91 12.63
CA TRP A 224 10.08 -20.60 12.14
C TRP A 224 9.01 -21.30 12.98
N LEU A 225 7.80 -20.77 12.90
CA LEU A 225 6.59 -21.32 13.49
C LEU A 225 5.55 -21.54 12.42
N TRP A 226 4.69 -22.51 12.64
CA TRP A 226 3.49 -22.62 11.83
C TRP A 226 2.46 -21.62 12.31
N MET A 227 1.81 -20.95 11.37
CA MET A 227 0.65 -20.11 11.62
C MET A 227 -0.54 -20.65 10.82
N LEU A 228 -1.65 -20.78 11.53
CA LEU A 228 -2.93 -21.29 11.05
C LEU A 228 -3.95 -20.14 11.05
N ASP A 229 -4.42 -19.71 9.87
CA ASP A 229 -5.56 -18.79 9.74
C ASP A 229 -6.87 -19.59 9.75
N THR A 230 -7.63 -19.50 10.84
CA THR A 230 -8.89 -20.25 10.98
C THR A 230 -10.07 -19.63 10.23
N GLY A 231 -9.93 -18.38 9.75
CA GLY A 231 -10.90 -17.70 8.90
C GLY A 231 -10.76 -18.06 7.42
N TYR A 232 -9.62 -18.59 6.99
CA TYR A 232 -9.40 -19.02 5.60
C TYR A 232 -10.29 -20.22 5.21
N MET A 233 -10.71 -21.04 6.17
CA MET A 233 -11.45 -22.29 5.93
C MET A 233 -12.98 -22.17 5.83
N THR A 234 -13.56 -21.05 6.28
CA THR A 234 -15.01 -20.83 6.11
C THR A 234 -15.35 -20.39 4.69
N ARG A 235 -14.33 -20.05 3.89
CA ARG A 235 -14.48 -19.62 2.49
C ARG A 235 -14.39 -20.84 1.57
N ASP A 236 -15.23 -20.84 0.53
CA ASP A 236 -15.27 -21.92 -0.46
C ASP A 236 -13.90 -22.08 -1.15
N GLU A 237 -13.35 -23.30 -1.11
CA GLU A 237 -12.04 -23.65 -1.72
C GLU A 237 -12.01 -23.34 -3.23
N SER A 238 -13.17 -23.22 -3.88
CA SER A 238 -13.30 -22.85 -5.29
C SER A 238 -12.87 -21.40 -5.62
N GLN A 239 -12.76 -20.53 -4.61
CA GLN A 239 -12.58 -19.08 -4.80
C GLN A 239 -11.11 -18.61 -4.81
N PHE A 240 -10.13 -19.50 -4.66
CA PHE A 240 -8.71 -19.10 -4.56
C PHE A 240 -7.76 -19.93 -5.43
N SER A 241 -6.74 -19.27 -5.97
CA SER A 241 -5.53 -19.87 -6.56
C SER A 241 -4.30 -19.21 -5.92
N PRO A 242 -3.22 -19.95 -5.59
CA PRO A 242 -2.78 -21.18 -6.26
C PRO A 242 -3.08 -22.48 -5.49
N PRO A 243 -3.11 -23.62 -6.20
CA PRO A 243 -3.24 -24.94 -5.58
C PRO A 243 -2.13 -25.18 -4.56
N GLY A 244 -2.51 -25.41 -3.30
CA GLY A 244 -1.60 -25.74 -2.20
C GLY A 244 -1.64 -24.79 -1.00
N PHE A 245 -2.26 -23.61 -1.12
CA PHE A 245 -2.48 -22.73 0.03
C PHE A 245 -3.70 -23.18 0.83
N ARG A 246 -3.46 -23.88 1.95
CA ARG A 246 -4.49 -24.41 2.86
C ARG A 246 -4.51 -23.68 4.21
N GLY A 247 -4.30 -22.36 4.22
CA GLY A 247 -4.29 -21.57 5.46
C GLY A 247 -3.08 -21.78 6.39
N TRP A 248 -2.04 -22.50 5.94
CA TRP A 248 -0.75 -22.61 6.64
C TRP A 248 0.29 -21.68 6.03
N PHE A 249 1.06 -21.03 6.89
CA PHE A 249 2.33 -20.46 6.48
C PHE A 249 3.39 -20.53 7.59
N ARG A 250 4.66 -20.51 7.17
CA ARG A 250 5.80 -20.44 8.08
C ARG A 250 6.10 -18.99 8.38
N LEU A 251 6.26 -18.68 9.66
CA LEU A 251 6.53 -17.33 10.13
C LEU A 251 7.79 -17.32 11.00
N GLY A 252 8.68 -16.37 10.75
CA GLY A 252 9.87 -16.15 11.58
C GLY A 252 9.51 -15.48 12.92
N PRO A 253 10.28 -15.72 14.01
CA PRO A 253 10.06 -15.07 15.30
C PRO A 253 10.03 -13.53 15.25
N THR A 254 10.83 -12.92 14.38
CA THR A 254 10.87 -11.45 14.22
C THR A 254 9.69 -10.89 13.41
N GLU A 255 8.98 -11.76 12.68
CA GLU A 255 7.85 -11.44 11.82
C GLU A 255 6.52 -11.51 12.56
N LEU A 256 6.47 -12.01 13.80
CA LEU A 256 5.26 -12.10 14.64
C LEU A 256 4.53 -10.77 14.78
N LEU A 257 5.26 -9.69 15.08
CA LEU A 257 4.68 -8.36 15.19
C LEU A 257 4.13 -7.85 13.86
N TRP A 258 4.76 -8.22 12.75
CA TRP A 258 4.30 -7.88 11.40
C TRP A 258 3.03 -8.68 11.04
N ALA A 259 3.01 -9.98 11.31
CA ALA A 259 1.87 -10.86 11.04
C ALA A 259 0.64 -10.47 11.86
N TRP A 260 0.83 -10.12 13.13
CA TRP A 260 -0.24 -9.61 13.99
C TRP A 260 -0.86 -8.35 13.36
N ARG A 261 -0.06 -7.41 12.84
CA ARG A 261 -0.60 -6.24 12.12
C ARG A 261 -1.35 -6.61 10.84
N HIS A 262 -0.74 -7.40 9.96
CA HIS A 262 -1.25 -7.54 8.59
C HIS A 262 -2.52 -8.38 8.50
N THR A 263 -2.74 -9.21 9.52
CA THR A 263 -4.02 -9.90 9.72
C THR A 263 -5.09 -8.98 10.32
N SER A 264 -4.71 -7.94 11.09
CA SER A 264 -5.65 -6.86 11.49
C SER A 264 -5.99 -5.90 10.35
N THR A 265 -5.05 -5.61 9.43
CA THR A 265 -5.23 -4.57 8.41
C THR A 265 -6.06 -5.02 7.20
N SER A 266 -6.56 -6.25 7.17
CA SER A 266 -7.65 -6.58 6.24
C SER A 266 -8.93 -5.81 6.58
N VAL A 267 -9.06 -5.32 7.83
CA VAL A 267 -10.15 -4.44 8.26
C VAL A 267 -9.61 -3.48 9.32
N MET A 268 -8.96 -2.39 8.89
CA MET A 268 -9.10 -1.16 9.67
C MET A 268 -10.33 -0.45 9.11
N PRO A 269 -11.36 -0.16 9.94
CA PRO A 269 -12.47 0.64 9.49
C PRO A 269 -11.90 2.00 9.11
N ALA A 270 -12.05 2.38 7.84
CA ALA A 270 -12.39 3.77 7.57
C ALA A 270 -13.52 4.09 8.55
N THR A 271 -13.41 5.18 9.30
CA THR A 271 -14.51 5.74 10.09
C THR A 271 -15.71 5.89 9.16
N LEU A 272 -16.53 4.85 9.07
CA LEU A 272 -17.63 4.76 8.14
C LEU A 272 -18.88 5.12 8.92
N SER A 273 -19.34 6.33 8.61
CA SER A 273 -20.76 6.61 8.44
C SER A 273 -21.46 5.40 7.80
N PRO A 274 -22.73 5.09 8.15
CA PRO A 274 -23.49 4.02 7.49
C PRO A 274 -23.28 4.08 5.98
N ALA A 275 -22.80 2.98 5.41
CA ALA A 275 -22.44 2.89 4.00
C ALA A 275 -23.64 3.31 3.16
N THR A 276 -23.43 4.31 2.32
CA THR A 276 -24.50 4.81 1.45
C THR A 276 -24.74 3.80 0.33
N ALA A 277 -25.91 3.83 -0.31
CA ALA A 277 -26.18 3.03 -1.51
C ALA A 277 -25.14 3.25 -2.63
N GLU A 278 -24.39 4.34 -2.57
CA GLU A 278 -23.30 4.66 -3.47
C GLU A 278 -22.02 3.85 -3.16
N ASP A 279 -21.73 3.58 -1.89
CA ASP A 279 -20.56 2.79 -1.48
C ASP A 279 -20.70 1.33 -1.94
N LEU A 280 -21.89 0.74 -1.79
CA LEU A 280 -22.19 -0.62 -2.29
C LEU A 280 -22.09 -0.71 -3.82
N ARG A 281 -22.55 0.32 -4.54
CA ARG A 281 -22.40 0.39 -6.01
C ARG A 281 -20.94 0.45 -6.43
N ARG A 282 -20.10 1.17 -5.69
CA ARG A 282 -18.66 1.27 -5.97
C ARG A 282 -17.96 -0.07 -5.78
N VAL A 283 -18.24 -0.78 -4.68
CA VAL A 283 -17.66 -2.12 -4.42
C VAL A 283 -18.05 -3.11 -5.53
N ALA A 284 -19.33 -3.16 -5.92
CA ALA A 284 -19.78 -4.04 -6.99
C ALA A 284 -19.09 -3.73 -8.34
N MET A 285 -18.89 -2.44 -8.65
CA MET A 285 -18.17 -2.01 -9.84
C MET A 285 -16.70 -2.44 -9.80
N GLU A 286 -16.02 -2.29 -8.67
CA GLU A 286 -14.61 -2.69 -8.51
C GLU A 286 -14.44 -4.21 -8.71
N GLN A 287 -15.35 -5.02 -8.16
CA GLN A 287 -15.34 -6.49 -8.36
C GLN A 287 -15.55 -6.87 -9.83
N GLU A 288 -16.48 -6.22 -10.54
CA GLU A 288 -16.68 -6.45 -11.98
C GLU A 288 -15.42 -6.08 -12.78
N GLN A 289 -14.78 -4.96 -12.45
CA GLN A 289 -13.54 -4.51 -13.08
C GLN A 289 -12.39 -5.49 -12.83
N LEU A 290 -12.25 -6.01 -11.61
CA LEU A 290 -11.26 -7.04 -11.26
C LEU A 290 -11.47 -8.29 -12.12
N HIS A 291 -12.69 -8.82 -12.15
CA HIS A 291 -13.00 -10.01 -12.95
C HIS A 291 -12.69 -9.81 -14.43
N LYS A 292 -12.96 -8.62 -14.97
CA LYS A 292 -12.64 -8.27 -16.35
C LYS A 292 -11.14 -8.25 -16.61
N LEU A 293 -10.35 -7.67 -15.71
CA LEU A 293 -8.89 -7.61 -15.83
C LEU A 293 -8.25 -9.00 -15.73
N SER A 294 -8.76 -9.87 -14.85
CA SER A 294 -8.29 -11.27 -14.78
C SER A 294 -8.51 -11.99 -16.12
N ARG A 295 -9.68 -11.82 -16.74
CA ARG A 295 -9.97 -12.38 -18.07
C ARG A 295 -9.07 -11.79 -19.16
N MET A 296 -8.83 -10.48 -19.15
CA MET A 296 -7.90 -9.83 -20.08
C MET A 296 -6.50 -10.45 -19.95
N LYS A 297 -6.06 -10.72 -18.72
CA LYS A 297 -4.75 -11.34 -18.45
C LYS A 297 -4.66 -12.75 -19.01
N GLU A 298 -5.65 -13.60 -18.75
CA GLU A 298 -5.71 -14.97 -19.28
C GLU A 298 -5.72 -14.97 -20.83
N GLU A 299 -6.49 -14.08 -21.46
CA GLU A 299 -6.54 -13.97 -22.91
C GLU A 299 -5.19 -13.50 -23.47
N LEU A 300 -4.55 -12.50 -22.85
CA LEU A 300 -3.22 -12.01 -23.25
C LEU A 300 -2.13 -13.10 -23.10
N GLU A 301 -2.16 -13.88 -22.03
CA GLU A 301 -1.23 -15.01 -21.79
C GLU A 301 -1.38 -16.12 -22.84
N SER A 302 -2.57 -16.27 -23.43
CA SER A 302 -2.81 -17.21 -24.53
C SER A 302 -2.26 -16.73 -25.89
N MET A 303 -1.91 -15.44 -26.02
CA MET A 303 -1.40 -14.87 -27.26
C MET A 303 0.10 -15.12 -27.43
N ASP A 304 0.49 -15.91 -28.43
CA ASP A 304 1.89 -16.11 -28.81
C ASP A 304 2.40 -14.97 -29.73
N THR A 305 2.35 -13.73 -29.24
CA THR A 305 2.81 -12.55 -30.00
C THR A 305 3.61 -11.61 -29.11
N ARG A 306 4.72 -11.10 -29.64
CA ARG A 306 5.56 -10.11 -28.94
C ARG A 306 5.00 -8.69 -28.99
N VAL A 307 4.15 -8.42 -29.97
CA VAL A 307 3.55 -7.12 -30.24
C VAL A 307 2.07 -7.34 -30.47
N VAL A 308 1.24 -6.60 -29.74
CA VAL A 308 -0.21 -6.72 -29.79
C VAL A 308 -0.73 -5.80 -30.89
N ASN A 309 -1.43 -6.39 -31.87
CA ASN A 309 -2.04 -5.63 -32.96
C ASN A 309 -3.38 -5.02 -32.50
N GLN A 310 -3.94 -4.09 -33.29
CA GLN A 310 -5.19 -3.42 -32.93
C GLN A 310 -6.37 -4.40 -32.73
N ALA A 311 -6.49 -5.45 -33.54
CA ALA A 311 -7.57 -6.42 -33.41
C ALA A 311 -7.51 -7.19 -32.08
N ASN A 312 -6.30 -7.52 -31.62
CA ASN A 312 -6.07 -8.15 -30.32
C ASN A 312 -6.28 -7.15 -29.16
N LEU A 313 -5.91 -5.88 -29.32
CA LEU A 313 -6.26 -4.85 -28.33
C LEU A 313 -7.77 -4.69 -28.21
N ASP A 314 -8.47 -4.66 -29.34
CA ASP A 314 -9.93 -4.57 -29.39
C ASP A 314 -10.60 -5.79 -28.73
N SER A 315 -10.08 -7.01 -28.92
CA SER A 315 -10.60 -8.23 -28.27
C SER A 315 -10.41 -8.20 -26.76
N LEU A 316 -9.25 -7.72 -26.30
CA LEU A 316 -8.95 -7.49 -24.89
C LEU A 316 -9.74 -6.31 -24.29
N GLY A 317 -10.48 -5.52 -25.09
CA GLY A 317 -11.16 -4.33 -24.60
C GLY A 317 -10.21 -3.20 -24.21
N ILE A 318 -9.07 -3.09 -24.91
CA ILE A 318 -8.03 -2.09 -24.72
C ILE A 318 -8.09 -1.08 -25.87
N VAL A 319 -7.95 0.21 -25.56
CA VAL A 319 -7.97 1.29 -26.54
C VAL A 319 -6.68 2.09 -26.45
N LEU A 320 -6.09 2.38 -27.61
CA LEU A 320 -5.02 3.36 -27.71
C LEU A 320 -5.63 4.76 -27.73
N GLY A 321 -5.38 5.52 -26.67
CA GLY A 321 -5.78 6.92 -26.58
C GLY A 321 -4.84 7.84 -27.36
N PRO A 322 -5.10 9.16 -27.34
CA PRO A 322 -4.18 10.15 -27.89
C PRO A 322 -2.79 10.02 -27.27
N SER A 323 -1.75 10.27 -28.08
CA SER A 323 -0.36 10.22 -27.61
C SER A 323 -0.17 11.06 -26.33
N LEU A 324 0.72 10.58 -25.47
CA LEU A 324 1.11 11.31 -24.27
C LEU A 324 2.16 12.36 -24.66
N ASP A 325 1.80 13.64 -24.57
CA ASP A 325 2.77 14.73 -24.77
C ASP A 325 3.68 14.81 -23.55
N VAL A 326 4.92 14.35 -23.73
CA VAL A 326 5.94 14.32 -22.68
C VAL A 326 6.88 15.51 -22.75
N ASP A 327 6.86 16.27 -23.85
CA ASP A 327 7.80 17.36 -24.12
C ASP A 327 7.30 18.72 -23.63
N ASP A 328 6.03 18.80 -23.21
CA ASP A 328 5.36 20.05 -22.81
C ASP A 328 5.53 21.14 -23.89
N ASN A 329 5.20 20.80 -25.14
CA ASN A 329 5.38 21.70 -26.28
C ASN A 329 4.42 22.91 -26.28
N GLY A 330 3.75 23.19 -25.16
CA GLY A 330 2.85 24.33 -24.99
C GLY A 330 1.58 24.25 -25.84
N ASN A 331 1.21 23.05 -26.32
CA ASN A 331 0.01 22.86 -27.11
C ASN A 331 -1.20 22.71 -26.17
N VAL A 332 -1.65 23.85 -25.62
CA VAL A 332 -2.79 24.01 -24.69
C VAL A 332 -4.11 23.40 -25.23
N TRP A 333 -4.17 23.00 -26.50
CA TRP A 333 -5.36 22.54 -27.19
C TRP A 333 -5.65 21.05 -27.07
N ASP A 334 -4.69 20.23 -26.63
CA ASP A 334 -5.02 18.89 -26.17
C ASP A 334 -5.35 18.97 -24.68
N SER A 335 -6.62 19.22 -24.39
CA SER A 335 -7.27 19.05 -23.07
C SER A 335 -7.27 17.59 -22.60
N ALA A 336 -6.25 16.81 -22.99
CA ALA A 336 -6.13 15.41 -22.66
C ALA A 336 -5.73 15.30 -21.18
N THR A 337 -6.42 14.40 -20.50
CA THR A 337 -6.25 14.02 -19.09
C THR A 337 -4.78 13.69 -18.75
N CYS A 338 -3.99 14.67 -18.35
CA CYS A 338 -2.72 14.44 -17.68
C CYS A 338 -3.01 14.19 -16.20
N PHE A 339 -2.76 12.96 -15.77
CA PHE A 339 -2.92 12.54 -14.38
C PHE A 339 -1.61 12.67 -13.59
N PHE A 340 -0.54 13.06 -14.27
CA PHE A 340 0.79 13.21 -13.71
C PHE A 340 1.40 14.52 -14.21
N GLU A 341 2.04 15.25 -13.30
CA GLU A 341 2.73 16.51 -13.55
C GLU A 341 4.24 16.34 -13.26
N PRO A 342 5.11 16.44 -14.29
CA PRO A 342 6.54 16.47 -14.08
C PRO A 342 6.94 17.77 -13.34
N TRP A 343 7.37 17.67 -12.08
CA TRP A 343 7.59 18.86 -11.24
C TRP A 343 9.06 19.10 -10.83
N VAL A 344 9.96 18.13 -11.03
CA VAL A 344 11.34 18.22 -10.52
C VAL A 344 12.13 19.31 -11.27
N PRO A 345 12.72 20.29 -10.55
CA PRO A 345 13.55 21.34 -11.15
C PRO A 345 14.79 20.77 -11.86
N ASP A 346 15.24 21.47 -12.91
CA ASP A 346 16.43 21.10 -13.69
C ASP A 346 17.67 20.99 -12.81
N GLU A 347 17.82 21.88 -11.82
CA GLU A 347 18.97 21.91 -10.92
C GLU A 347 19.06 20.64 -10.09
N ALA A 348 17.94 20.16 -9.55
CA ALA A 348 17.87 18.94 -8.75
C ALA A 348 18.15 17.71 -9.61
N LEU A 349 17.60 17.65 -10.83
CA LEU A 349 17.88 16.57 -11.78
C LEU A 349 19.36 16.50 -12.16
N HIS A 350 19.98 17.67 -12.40
CA HIS A 350 21.40 17.75 -12.70
C HIS A 350 22.26 17.37 -11.49
N GLU A 351 21.88 17.76 -10.29
CA GLU A 351 22.58 17.40 -9.04
C GLU A 351 22.61 15.88 -8.85
N VAL A 352 21.45 15.21 -8.86
CA VAL A 352 21.37 13.75 -8.65
C VAL A 352 22.02 12.96 -9.79
N ALA A 353 21.95 13.47 -11.02
CA ALA A 353 22.64 12.86 -12.15
C ALA A 353 24.17 13.00 -12.05
N SER A 354 24.66 14.05 -11.38
CA SER A 354 26.10 14.37 -11.27
C SER A 354 26.76 13.75 -10.04
N ASN A 355 26.05 13.59 -8.92
CA ASN A 355 26.59 13.08 -7.64
C ASN A 355 27.02 11.62 -7.70
N ARG A 356 26.42 10.79 -8.58
CA ARG A 356 26.78 9.38 -8.77
C ARG A 356 27.66 9.19 -9.98
N SER A 357 28.96 9.39 -9.79
CA SER A 357 30.01 8.89 -10.69
C SER A 357 29.77 7.40 -11.00
N PRO A 358 29.73 6.99 -12.28
CA PRO A 358 30.54 7.58 -13.32
C PRO A 358 29.76 8.37 -14.38
N ARG A 359 30.48 9.34 -14.98
CA ARG A 359 29.99 10.36 -15.94
C ARG A 359 29.28 9.78 -17.17
N THR A 360 29.30 8.47 -17.36
CA THR A 360 28.62 7.74 -18.41
C THR A 360 28.00 6.48 -17.80
N TRP A 361 26.78 6.08 -18.18
CA TRP A 361 26.27 4.74 -17.82
C TRP A 361 27.19 3.64 -18.38
N MET A 362 28.12 3.99 -19.30
CA MET A 362 29.11 3.11 -19.90
C MET A 362 30.36 2.88 -19.06
N ASP A 363 30.73 3.79 -18.18
CA ASP A 363 31.93 3.62 -17.36
C ASP A 363 31.72 2.47 -16.37
N LYS A 364 30.48 2.23 -15.92
CA LYS A 364 30.10 1.01 -15.19
C LYS A 364 30.27 -0.28 -16.01
N LEU A 365 30.24 -0.21 -17.35
CA LEU A 365 30.55 -1.37 -18.21
C LEU A 365 32.04 -1.62 -18.31
N LYS A 366 32.85 -0.56 -18.42
CA LYS A 366 34.31 -0.67 -18.47
C LYS A 366 34.87 -1.24 -17.16
N GLU A 367 34.26 -0.90 -16.03
CA GLU A 367 34.58 -1.50 -14.71
C GLU A 367 34.14 -2.96 -14.60
N SER A 368 33.14 -3.39 -15.37
CA SER A 368 32.75 -4.79 -15.41
C SER A 368 33.81 -5.57 -16.22
N ARG A 369 34.63 -6.37 -15.51
CA ARG A 369 35.78 -7.11 -16.08
C ARG A 369 35.46 -8.15 -17.17
N TYR A 370 34.24 -8.20 -17.70
CA TYR A 370 33.68 -9.37 -18.39
C TYR A 370 32.99 -9.08 -19.73
N GLY A 371 33.34 -8.02 -20.47
CA GLY A 371 32.85 -7.82 -21.85
C GLY A 371 31.34 -8.10 -21.99
N GLN A 372 30.55 -7.49 -21.09
CA GLN A 372 29.18 -7.90 -20.84
C GLN A 372 28.33 -7.82 -22.12
N PRO A 373 27.37 -8.75 -22.32
CA PRO A 373 26.47 -8.73 -23.47
C PRO A 373 25.68 -7.43 -23.56
N GLU A 374 25.29 -7.03 -24.78
CA GLU A 374 24.42 -5.86 -25.03
C GLU A 374 23.12 -5.88 -24.19
N ALA A 375 22.66 -7.07 -23.82
CA ALA A 375 21.58 -7.28 -22.88
C ALA A 375 21.71 -6.51 -21.55
N LYS A 376 22.92 -6.38 -21.00
CA LYS A 376 23.10 -5.75 -19.68
C LYS A 376 22.97 -4.23 -19.70
N TYR A 377 22.98 -3.60 -20.87
CA TYR A 377 22.85 -2.16 -20.96
C TYR A 377 21.51 -1.69 -20.39
N GLY A 378 20.39 -2.34 -20.71
CA GLY A 378 19.07 -2.00 -20.15
C GLY A 378 19.05 -2.05 -18.61
N GLU A 379 19.62 -3.11 -18.02
CA GLU A 379 19.73 -3.25 -16.56
C GLU A 379 20.56 -2.12 -15.93
N LEU A 380 21.65 -1.71 -16.58
CA LEU A 380 22.52 -0.65 -16.08
C LEU A 380 21.85 0.73 -16.16
N LYS A 381 21.08 0.99 -17.22
CA LYS A 381 20.27 2.21 -17.34
C LYS A 381 19.17 2.23 -16.30
N ALA A 382 18.44 1.13 -16.14
CA ALA A 382 17.43 1.00 -15.08
C ALA A 382 18.05 1.24 -13.69
N LYS A 383 19.25 0.71 -13.45
CA LYS A 383 20.00 0.93 -12.22
C LYS A 383 20.42 2.39 -12.03
N TRP A 384 20.78 3.11 -13.10
CA TRP A 384 21.06 4.55 -13.06
C TRP A 384 19.82 5.35 -12.68
N PHE A 385 18.69 5.16 -13.37
CA PHE A 385 17.41 5.81 -13.05
C PHE A 385 17.00 5.56 -11.60
N ARG A 386 17.11 4.31 -11.14
CA ARG A 386 16.84 3.96 -9.75
C ARG A 386 17.68 4.78 -8.77
N TYR A 387 18.99 4.87 -8.99
CA TYR A 387 19.85 5.62 -8.06
C TYR A 387 19.51 7.11 -8.04
N CYS A 388 19.21 7.71 -9.18
CA CYS A 388 18.76 9.09 -9.23
C CYS A 388 17.45 9.28 -8.46
N LEU A 389 16.50 8.34 -8.57
CA LEU A 389 15.22 8.41 -7.85
C LEU A 389 15.39 8.17 -6.34
N GLU A 390 16.30 7.29 -5.91
CA GLU A 390 16.66 7.12 -4.50
C GLU A 390 17.21 8.43 -3.90
N GLU A 391 18.04 9.16 -4.63
CA GLU A 391 18.56 10.46 -4.17
C GLU A 391 17.51 11.56 -4.19
N LEU A 392 16.67 11.64 -5.24
CA LEU A 392 15.55 12.57 -5.27
C LEU A 392 14.61 12.34 -4.08
N TYR A 393 14.37 11.08 -3.72
CA TYR A 393 13.62 10.74 -2.51
C TYR A 393 14.31 11.17 -1.21
N GLU A 394 15.64 11.05 -1.12
CA GLU A 394 16.40 11.56 0.04
C GLU A 394 16.34 13.08 0.14
N MET A 395 16.20 13.79 -0.99
CA MET A 395 16.02 15.24 -1.05
C MET A 395 14.60 15.68 -0.68
N ASP A 396 13.58 14.93 -1.11
CA ASP A 396 12.17 15.18 -0.81
C ASP A 396 11.44 13.86 -0.54
N THR A 397 11.28 13.56 0.75
CA THR A 397 10.65 12.32 1.23
C THR A 397 9.14 12.29 0.99
N GLU A 398 8.52 13.37 0.53
CA GLU A 398 7.07 13.40 0.22
C GLU A 398 6.79 12.93 -1.22
N LEU A 399 7.82 12.63 -2.01
CA LEU A 399 7.67 12.29 -3.43
C LEU A 399 7.10 10.90 -3.70
N TRP A 400 7.73 9.88 -3.14
CA TRP A 400 7.47 8.46 -3.43
C TRP A 400 7.87 7.61 -2.24
N GLU A 401 7.23 6.48 -1.97
CA GLU A 401 7.89 5.42 -1.22
C GLU A 401 8.74 4.62 -2.22
N PRO A 402 10.09 4.78 -2.21
CA PRO A 402 10.90 4.00 -3.12
C PRO A 402 10.86 2.54 -2.70
N TRP A 403 10.77 1.67 -3.70
CA TRP A 403 11.35 0.34 -3.60
C TRP A 403 10.74 -0.56 -2.53
N VAL A 404 9.63 -1.20 -2.87
CA VAL A 404 9.13 -2.29 -2.06
C VAL A 404 9.15 -3.58 -2.87
N ARG A 405 10.14 -4.44 -2.59
CA ARG A 405 9.99 -5.86 -2.89
C ARG A 405 8.90 -6.40 -1.96
N GLY A 406 7.92 -7.09 -2.52
CA GLY A 406 6.83 -7.67 -1.74
C GLY A 406 5.62 -6.74 -1.54
N THR A 407 5.36 -5.80 -2.45
CA THR A 407 4.09 -5.05 -2.45
C THR A 407 2.86 -5.90 -2.76
N GLY A 408 3.03 -7.13 -3.25
CA GLY A 408 1.96 -7.91 -3.85
C GLY A 408 1.73 -7.59 -5.34
N LEU A 409 2.36 -6.54 -5.90
CA LEU A 409 2.32 -6.28 -7.34
C LEU A 409 3.12 -7.38 -8.07
N ASN A 410 2.39 -8.29 -8.71
CA ASN A 410 2.96 -9.37 -9.50
C ASN A 410 3.10 -8.94 -10.97
N LEU A 411 4.31 -8.55 -11.36
CA LEU A 411 4.65 -8.22 -12.74
C LEU A 411 5.31 -9.43 -13.40
N GLY A 412 4.82 -9.86 -14.56
CA GLY A 412 5.32 -11.01 -15.29
C GLY A 412 6.81 -10.90 -15.66
N PHE A 413 7.48 -12.04 -15.75
CA PHE A 413 8.83 -12.12 -16.30
C PHE A 413 8.78 -12.00 -17.81
N ASN A 414 9.64 -11.16 -18.38
CA ASN A 414 9.86 -11.17 -19.82
C ASN A 414 11.09 -12.00 -20.14
N GLU A 415 10.89 -13.05 -20.94
CA GLU A 415 11.98 -13.79 -21.53
C GLU A 415 12.45 -13.14 -22.82
N ILE A 416 13.76 -12.92 -22.86
CA ILE A 416 14.42 -12.25 -23.96
C ILE A 416 15.46 -13.20 -24.50
N GLN A 417 15.37 -13.53 -25.79
CA GLN A 417 16.44 -14.23 -26.47
C GLN A 417 17.49 -13.22 -26.94
N ILE A 418 18.68 -13.27 -26.35
CA ILE A 418 19.84 -12.48 -26.77
C ILE A 418 20.90 -13.39 -27.38
N LEU A 419 21.77 -12.86 -28.23
CA LEU A 419 22.97 -13.57 -28.66
C LEU A 419 24.05 -13.45 -27.59
N ASP A 420 24.55 -14.58 -27.08
CA ASP A 420 25.72 -14.59 -26.23
C ASP A 420 26.93 -14.11 -27.05
N PRO A 421 27.62 -13.03 -26.63
CA PRO A 421 28.72 -12.47 -27.39
C PRO A 421 29.91 -13.42 -27.51
N SER A 422 30.07 -14.36 -26.56
CA SER A 422 31.17 -15.33 -26.49
C SER A 422 30.92 -16.58 -27.32
N THR A 423 29.71 -17.15 -27.27
CA THR A 423 29.37 -18.40 -27.99
C THR A 423 28.67 -18.13 -29.32
N LYS A 424 28.13 -16.92 -29.52
CA LYS A 424 27.21 -16.57 -30.62
C LYS A 424 25.92 -17.39 -30.64
N GLU A 425 25.62 -18.09 -29.56
CA GLU A 425 24.38 -18.85 -29.42
C GLU A 425 23.28 -17.97 -28.79
N PRO A 426 22.01 -18.20 -29.16
CA PRO A 426 20.90 -17.55 -28.49
C PRO A 426 20.77 -18.07 -27.05
N ILE A 427 20.73 -17.16 -26.08
CA ILE A 427 20.45 -17.45 -24.68
C ILE A 427 19.16 -16.72 -24.25
N ASN A 428 18.30 -17.42 -23.52
CA ASN A 428 17.12 -16.81 -22.91
C ASN A 428 17.52 -16.12 -21.60
N ARG A 429 17.22 -14.84 -21.52
CA ARG A 429 17.48 -13.96 -20.38
C ARG A 429 16.14 -13.48 -19.86
N GLN A 430 15.83 -13.83 -18.63
CA GLN A 430 14.68 -13.30 -17.93
C GLN A 430 15.02 -11.90 -17.40
N TYR A 431 14.20 -10.92 -17.76
CA TYR A 431 14.25 -9.60 -17.14
C TYR A 431 13.15 -9.50 -16.11
N PHE A 432 13.56 -9.02 -14.95
CA PHE A 432 12.65 -8.71 -13.86
C PHE A 432 12.27 -7.25 -14.01
N PRO A 433 10.98 -6.91 -14.20
CA PRO A 433 10.54 -5.54 -14.00
C PRO A 433 10.98 -5.09 -12.60
N GLY A 434 11.65 -3.93 -12.56
CA GLY A 434 12.68 -3.67 -11.56
C GLY A 434 12.33 -2.65 -10.48
N ALA A 435 11.20 -1.95 -10.60
CA ALA A 435 10.76 -0.98 -9.60
C ALA A 435 9.27 -0.71 -9.74
N ALA A 436 8.56 -0.66 -8.62
CA ALA A 436 7.23 -0.08 -8.52
C ALA A 436 7.31 1.14 -7.59
N TYR A 437 6.65 2.23 -7.97
CA TYR A 437 6.62 3.49 -7.24
C TYR A 437 5.20 3.75 -6.75
N PHE A 438 5.07 4.09 -5.48
CA PHE A 438 3.81 4.48 -4.86
C PHE A 438 3.99 5.88 -4.28
N PRO A 439 3.05 6.79 -4.48
CA PRO A 439 3.06 8.08 -3.80
C PRO A 439 2.94 7.85 -2.29
N VAL A 440 3.67 8.67 -1.52
CA VAL A 440 3.63 8.63 -0.04
C VAL A 440 2.26 9.05 0.47
N ASP A 441 1.61 9.95 -0.27
CA ASP A 441 0.25 10.36 -0.02
C ASP A 441 -0.74 9.29 -0.49
N LYS A 442 -1.22 8.47 0.47
CA LYS A 442 -2.20 7.41 0.22
C LYS A 442 -3.54 7.93 -0.30
N THR A 443 -3.80 9.24 -0.18
CA THR A 443 -4.99 9.89 -0.76
C THR A 443 -4.87 10.13 -2.26
N LYS A 444 -3.68 9.93 -2.83
CA LYS A 444 -3.40 10.11 -4.26
C LYS A 444 -2.89 8.81 -4.79
N PRO A 445 -3.74 7.84 -5.12
CA PRO A 445 -3.27 6.48 -5.07
C PRO A 445 -2.83 6.11 -6.51
N HIS A 446 -1.53 6.29 -6.77
CA HIS A 446 -0.91 6.08 -8.09
C HIS A 446 0.06 4.91 -8.01
N VAL A 447 0.36 4.31 -9.15
CA VAL A 447 1.41 3.32 -9.27
C VAL A 447 2.20 3.55 -10.55
N ALA A 448 3.52 3.40 -10.48
CA ALA A 448 4.32 3.36 -11.68
C ALA A 448 5.28 2.18 -11.65
N CYS A 449 5.67 1.65 -12.80
CA CYS A 449 6.71 0.62 -12.88
C CYS A 449 7.77 0.91 -13.93
N LEU A 450 9.01 0.47 -13.65
CA LEU A 450 10.12 0.48 -14.60
C LEU A 450 10.39 -0.94 -15.10
N THR A 451 10.30 -1.13 -16.41
CA THR A 451 10.44 -2.40 -17.10
C THR A 451 11.54 -2.32 -18.16
N ILE A 452 12.09 -3.49 -18.50
CA ILE A 452 13.02 -3.67 -19.62
C ILE A 452 12.38 -4.66 -20.58
N ASP A 453 12.25 -4.27 -21.85
CA ASP A 453 11.84 -5.14 -22.95
C ASP A 453 12.98 -5.22 -23.98
N SER A 454 13.04 -6.28 -24.75
CA SER A 454 14.03 -6.50 -25.80
C SER A 454 13.50 -6.25 -27.19
N ASN A 455 12.20 -6.10 -27.32
CA ASN A 455 11.57 -5.84 -28.58
C ASN A 455 11.50 -4.31 -28.72
N PRO A 456 12.08 -3.73 -29.79
CA PRO A 456 11.76 -2.35 -30.10
C PRO A 456 10.27 -2.29 -30.44
N SER A 457 9.55 -1.32 -29.90
CA SER A 457 8.19 -1.02 -30.33
C SER A 457 8.26 -0.34 -31.71
N PRO A 458 7.77 -0.97 -32.80
CA PRO A 458 7.82 -0.34 -34.11
C PRO A 458 6.70 0.72 -34.22
N GLY A 459 7.03 1.99 -34.02
CA GLY A 459 6.09 3.10 -34.18
C GLY A 459 4.97 3.10 -33.14
N ASP A 460 3.72 2.97 -33.59
CA ASP A 460 2.50 3.07 -32.78
C ASP A 460 2.00 1.72 -32.24
N LYS A 461 2.88 0.71 -32.19
CA LYS A 461 2.51 -0.63 -31.73
C LYS A 461 2.77 -0.81 -30.24
N VAL A 462 1.95 -1.63 -29.60
CA VAL A 462 2.06 -1.92 -28.16
C VAL A 462 2.79 -3.23 -27.94
N LEU A 463 3.77 -3.23 -27.05
CA LEU A 463 4.48 -4.45 -26.66
C LEU A 463 3.56 -5.33 -25.82
N HIS A 464 3.67 -6.66 -25.97
CA HIS A 464 2.90 -7.61 -25.16
C HIS A 464 3.12 -7.37 -23.65
N SER A 465 4.38 -7.16 -23.26
CA SER A 465 4.76 -6.85 -21.90
C SER A 465 4.12 -5.56 -21.37
N GLU A 466 3.99 -4.53 -22.21
CA GLU A 466 3.39 -3.26 -21.84
C GLU A 466 1.89 -3.42 -21.54
N VAL A 467 1.22 -4.29 -22.30
CA VAL A 467 -0.17 -4.67 -22.02
C VAL A 467 -0.28 -5.48 -20.71
N ASP A 468 0.59 -6.46 -20.50
CA ASP A 468 0.60 -7.27 -19.26
C ASP A 468 0.83 -6.39 -18.02
N TYR A 469 1.77 -5.45 -18.11
CA TYR A 469 2.04 -4.51 -17.03
C TYR A 469 0.89 -3.53 -16.81
N ALA A 470 0.24 -3.06 -17.87
CA ALA A 470 -0.93 -2.20 -17.76
C ALA A 470 -2.08 -2.90 -17.02
N ILE A 471 -2.39 -4.15 -17.40
CA ILE A 471 -3.41 -4.96 -16.71
C ILE A 471 -3.00 -5.20 -15.26
N SER A 472 -1.75 -5.60 -15.01
CA SER A 472 -1.26 -5.93 -13.66
C SER A 472 -1.22 -4.71 -12.72
N LEU A 473 -0.89 -3.52 -13.23
CA LEU A 473 -0.94 -2.27 -12.46
C LEU A 473 -2.37 -1.93 -12.06
N VAL A 474 -3.32 -1.93 -12.99
CA VAL A 474 -4.73 -1.61 -12.70
C VAL A 474 -5.35 -2.66 -11.79
N HIS A 475 -5.04 -3.95 -12.00
CA HIS A 475 -5.51 -5.05 -11.15
C HIS A 475 -5.05 -4.87 -9.71
N PHE A 476 -3.74 -4.68 -9.52
CA PHE A 476 -3.16 -4.43 -8.19
C PHE A 476 -3.83 -3.25 -7.49
N ARG A 477 -4.11 -2.17 -8.23
CA ARG A 477 -4.73 -0.96 -7.68
C ARG A 477 -6.15 -1.20 -7.18
N LEU A 478 -6.94 -2.00 -7.90
CA LEU A 478 -8.28 -2.39 -7.49
C LEU A 478 -8.26 -3.34 -6.29
N GLU A 479 -7.34 -4.32 -6.25
CA GLU A 479 -7.22 -5.25 -5.11
C GLU A 479 -6.91 -4.54 -3.79
N GLN A 480 -6.16 -3.44 -3.82
CA GLN A 480 -5.82 -2.70 -2.61
C GLN A 480 -7.00 -1.87 -2.06
N SER A 481 -8.17 -1.84 -2.72
CA SER A 481 -9.34 -1.05 -2.32
C SER A 481 -9.04 0.44 -2.12
N GLN A 482 -7.96 0.95 -2.72
CA GLN A 482 -7.48 2.34 -2.54
C GLN A 482 -8.26 3.34 -3.41
N HIS A 483 -9.45 2.98 -3.90
CA HIS A 483 -10.21 3.75 -4.89
C HIS A 483 -11.65 4.06 -4.48
N THR A 484 -12.16 3.45 -3.40
CA THR A 484 -13.54 3.63 -2.92
C THR A 484 -13.89 5.09 -2.56
N GLY A 485 -12.87 5.92 -2.26
CA GLY A 485 -13.01 7.35 -1.94
C GLY A 485 -12.32 8.34 -2.90
N HIS A 486 -11.86 7.88 -4.07
CA HIS A 486 -11.02 8.71 -4.95
C HIS A 486 -11.49 8.77 -6.41
N HIS A 487 -11.58 9.97 -6.99
CA HIS A 487 -11.70 10.24 -8.42
C HIS A 487 -10.46 11.02 -8.89
N THR A 488 -9.93 10.82 -10.10
CA THR A 488 -8.97 11.81 -10.65
C THR A 488 -9.72 12.68 -11.63
N LYS A 489 -10.12 13.88 -11.21
CA LYS A 489 -10.57 14.91 -12.17
C LYS A 489 -9.34 15.35 -12.98
N PRO A 490 -9.36 15.28 -14.32
CA PRO A 490 -8.25 15.80 -15.09
C PRO A 490 -8.05 17.29 -14.81
N VAL A 491 -6.80 17.69 -14.60
CA VAL A 491 -6.43 19.10 -14.52
C VAL A 491 -6.62 19.70 -15.91
N ILE A 492 -7.52 20.67 -16.02
CA ILE A 492 -7.53 21.61 -17.14
C ILE A 492 -6.54 22.71 -16.75
N PRO A 493 -5.37 22.85 -17.40
CA PRO A 493 -4.40 23.86 -17.01
C PRO A 493 -5.00 25.26 -17.21
N THR A 494 -5.30 25.96 -16.11
CA THR A 494 -5.56 27.40 -16.14
C THR A 494 -4.22 28.13 -16.03
N ASN A 495 -3.83 28.74 -17.15
CA ASN A 495 -2.61 29.53 -17.36
C ASN A 495 -2.19 30.42 -16.17
N PRO A 496 -0.99 30.25 -15.58
CA PRO A 496 -0.40 31.21 -14.66
C PRO A 496 0.52 32.16 -15.43
N ARG A 497 -0.03 33.16 -16.13
CA ARG A 497 0.78 34.29 -16.61
C ARG A 497 0.13 35.63 -16.26
N HIS A 498 0.86 36.35 -15.42
CA HIS A 498 0.73 37.72 -14.91
C HIS A 498 -0.15 38.00 -13.67
N PRO A 499 0.46 38.57 -12.59
CA PRO A 499 -0.29 39.24 -11.54
C PRO A 499 -0.62 40.65 -12.04
N SER A 500 -1.84 40.86 -12.51
CA SER A 500 -2.41 42.21 -12.57
C SER A 500 -3.84 42.17 -12.04
N GLU A 501 -4.04 42.97 -11.00
CA GLU A 501 -5.29 43.29 -10.33
C GLU A 501 -6.51 43.26 -11.27
N THR A 502 -7.49 42.43 -10.96
CA THR A 502 -8.92 42.80 -10.86
C THR A 502 -9.73 41.56 -10.48
N LYS A 503 -10.54 41.68 -9.42
CA LYS A 503 -11.51 40.65 -9.02
C LYS A 503 -12.54 40.43 -10.14
N PRO A 504 -12.85 39.18 -10.56
CA PRO A 504 -14.08 38.89 -11.27
C PRO A 504 -15.13 38.38 -10.28
N THR A 505 -16.23 39.13 -10.22
CA THR A 505 -17.51 38.76 -9.63
C THR A 505 -18.08 37.48 -10.25
N THR A 506 -18.51 36.61 -9.35
CA THR A 506 -19.41 35.45 -9.48
C THR A 506 -20.35 35.44 -10.69
N LYS A 507 -20.29 34.34 -11.46
CA LYS A 507 -21.45 33.59 -11.98
C LYS A 507 -20.96 32.25 -12.54
N THR A 508 -20.86 31.26 -11.66
CA THR A 508 -20.63 29.86 -12.04
C THR A 508 -21.95 29.27 -12.50
N THR A 509 -22.08 29.03 -13.81
CA THR A 509 -23.11 28.15 -14.37
C THR A 509 -22.84 26.75 -13.82
N LYS A 510 -23.68 26.28 -12.89
CA LYS A 510 -23.66 24.91 -12.37
C LYS A 510 -23.95 23.95 -13.54
N GLN A 511 -22.91 23.34 -14.11
CA GLN A 511 -23.08 22.10 -14.86
C GLN A 511 -23.26 20.98 -13.84
N LEU A 512 -24.41 20.32 -13.92
CA LEU A 512 -24.75 19.12 -13.17
C LEU A 512 -23.80 17.99 -13.64
N THR A 513 -22.67 17.80 -12.96
CA THR A 513 -21.74 16.70 -13.27
C THR A 513 -22.12 15.47 -12.46
N THR A 514 -22.57 14.43 -13.16
CA THR A 514 -22.72 13.06 -12.66
C THR A 514 -21.45 12.63 -11.91
N PRO A 515 -21.53 11.89 -10.78
CA PRO A 515 -20.34 11.39 -10.09
C PRO A 515 -19.51 10.52 -11.05
N LEU A 516 -18.25 10.93 -11.25
CA LEU A 516 -17.29 10.20 -12.06
C LEU A 516 -16.75 9.03 -11.24
N SER A 517 -16.93 7.80 -11.71
CA SER A 517 -16.45 6.58 -11.04
C SER A 517 -14.92 6.59 -10.85
N PRO A 518 -14.39 5.83 -9.87
CA PRO A 518 -12.95 5.73 -9.66
C PRO A 518 -12.22 5.26 -10.93
N ILE A 519 -11.11 5.91 -11.25
CA ILE A 519 -10.27 5.60 -12.41
C ILE A 519 -8.90 5.16 -11.86
N PRO A 520 -8.64 3.84 -11.75
CA PRO A 520 -7.30 3.35 -11.44
C PRO A 520 -6.32 3.81 -12.52
N GLN A 521 -5.15 4.30 -12.11
CA GLN A 521 -4.16 4.93 -12.99
C GLN A 521 -2.75 4.46 -12.69
N GLY A 522 -1.91 4.44 -13.73
CA GLY A 522 -0.49 4.21 -13.56
C GLY A 522 0.39 4.67 -14.72
N LEU A 523 1.70 4.63 -14.48
CA LEU A 523 2.73 4.89 -15.49
C LEU A 523 3.62 3.67 -15.68
N ILE A 524 3.89 3.33 -16.93
CA ILE A 524 4.84 2.28 -17.30
C ILE A 524 6.02 2.96 -18.00
N TYR A 525 7.21 2.72 -17.50
CA TYR A 525 8.46 3.16 -18.12
C TYR A 525 9.14 1.94 -18.74
N THR A 526 9.07 1.80 -20.06
CA THR A 526 9.67 0.66 -20.77
C THR A 526 11.00 1.07 -21.35
N LEU A 527 12.09 0.44 -20.91
CA LEU A 527 13.39 0.51 -21.58
C LEU A 527 13.41 -0.53 -22.70
N GLU A 528 13.37 -0.07 -23.95
CA GLU A 528 13.41 -0.92 -25.13
C GLU A 528 14.89 -1.18 -25.49
N ARG A 529 15.37 -2.34 -25.05
CA ARG A 529 16.77 -2.78 -25.04
C ARG A 529 17.62 -1.79 -24.25
N ASP A 530 18.51 -1.13 -24.97
CA ASP A 530 19.47 -0.16 -24.49
C ASP A 530 19.41 1.12 -25.31
N GLN A 531 18.43 1.29 -26.19
CA GLN A 531 18.45 2.38 -27.15
C GLN A 531 17.32 3.34 -26.94
N TRP A 532 16.15 2.84 -26.54
CA TRP A 532 14.95 3.65 -26.47
C TRP A 532 14.25 3.46 -25.14
N ALA A 533 13.41 4.43 -24.81
CA ALA A 533 12.42 4.27 -23.78
C ALA A 533 11.07 4.81 -24.23
N ARG A 534 10.03 4.37 -23.53
CA ARG A 534 8.67 4.85 -23.73
C ARG A 534 7.97 5.02 -22.39
N ILE A 535 7.19 6.08 -22.29
CA ILE A 535 6.31 6.35 -21.15
C ILE A 535 4.90 6.01 -21.59
N THR A 536 4.22 5.15 -20.83
CA THR A 536 2.84 4.78 -21.11
C THR A 536 1.97 5.08 -19.90
N GLN A 537 1.00 5.96 -20.09
CA GLN A 537 -0.05 6.21 -19.11
C GLN A 537 -1.18 5.22 -19.32
N VAL A 538 -1.53 4.48 -18.27
CA VAL A 538 -2.65 3.53 -18.24
C VAL A 538 -3.75 4.06 -17.34
N HIS A 539 -5.00 3.92 -17.78
CA HIS A 539 -6.16 4.11 -16.92
C HIS A 539 -7.37 3.29 -17.39
N LEU A 540 -8.27 2.97 -16.47
CA LEU A 540 -9.53 2.29 -16.81
C LEU A 540 -10.65 3.32 -17.00
N ASP A 541 -11.15 3.46 -18.23
CA ASP A 541 -12.23 4.41 -18.52
C ASP A 541 -13.55 3.90 -17.92
N SER A 542 -14.13 4.67 -17.00
CA SER A 542 -15.32 4.26 -16.24
C SER A 542 -16.61 4.24 -17.05
N LYS A 543 -16.67 4.89 -18.21
CA LYS A 543 -17.87 4.95 -19.06
C LYS A 543 -17.91 3.80 -20.06
N THR A 544 -16.74 3.45 -20.59
CA THR A 544 -16.59 2.41 -21.61
C THR A 544 -16.14 1.08 -21.01
N HIS A 545 -15.71 1.10 -19.73
CA HIS A 545 -15.07 -0.01 -19.03
C HIS A 545 -13.86 -0.57 -19.80
N LYS A 546 -13.19 0.26 -20.61
CA LYS A 546 -12.03 -0.14 -21.42
C LYS A 546 -10.75 0.32 -20.77
N LEU A 547 -9.71 -0.49 -20.90
CA LEU A 547 -8.37 -0.10 -20.49
C LEU A 547 -7.81 0.84 -21.57
N VAL A 548 -7.38 2.03 -21.18
CA VAL A 548 -6.86 3.03 -22.11
C VAL A 548 -5.36 3.16 -21.92
N LEU A 549 -4.61 2.98 -23.00
CA LEU A 549 -3.16 3.18 -23.05
C LEU A 549 -2.84 4.44 -23.84
N ARG A 550 -2.03 5.33 -23.27
CA ARG A 550 -1.49 6.51 -23.95
C ARG A 550 0.01 6.44 -23.95
N GLN A 551 0.58 6.21 -25.13
CA GLN A 551 2.02 6.09 -25.31
C GLN A 551 2.64 7.45 -25.65
N SER A 552 3.80 7.75 -25.07
CA SER A 552 4.65 8.85 -25.51
C SER A 552 5.33 8.54 -26.84
N ARG A 553 5.97 9.55 -27.44
CA ARG A 553 7.02 9.31 -28.43
C ARG A 553 8.12 8.40 -27.85
N GLN A 554 8.89 7.77 -28.73
CA GLN A 554 10.12 7.09 -28.30
C GLN A 554 11.14 8.13 -27.82
N LEU A 555 11.72 7.85 -26.66
CA LEU A 555 12.78 8.61 -26.03
C LEU A 555 14.12 7.99 -26.41
N ASP A 556 15.02 8.80 -26.98
CA ASP A 556 16.35 8.36 -27.38
C ASP A 556 17.26 8.23 -26.16
N LEU A 557 17.61 7.00 -25.81
CA LEU A 557 18.56 6.68 -24.77
C LEU A 557 19.92 6.26 -25.35
N ARG A 558 20.22 6.46 -26.63
CA ARG A 558 21.49 5.99 -27.21
C ARG A 558 22.68 6.82 -26.72
N GLY A 559 23.87 6.23 -26.88
CA GLY A 559 25.13 6.88 -26.58
C GLY A 559 25.67 6.57 -25.19
N PRO A 560 26.86 7.10 -24.86
CA PRO A 560 27.55 6.71 -23.64
C PRO A 560 27.09 7.48 -22.39
N THR A 561 26.70 8.74 -22.56
CA THR A 561 26.22 9.63 -21.50
C THR A 561 24.69 9.67 -21.52
N PRO A 562 24.02 9.97 -20.40
CA PRO A 562 22.58 10.26 -20.39
C PRO A 562 22.27 11.42 -21.39
N PRO A 563 21.48 11.17 -22.44
CA PRO A 563 21.03 12.23 -23.36
C PRO A 563 19.89 13.07 -22.73
N PRO A 564 19.46 14.18 -23.35
CA PRO A 564 18.34 14.99 -22.86
C PRO A 564 17.07 14.17 -22.56
N ASP A 565 16.76 13.19 -23.40
CA ASP A 565 15.62 12.29 -23.22
C ASP A 565 15.72 11.38 -21.98
N ALA A 566 16.94 11.12 -21.47
CA ALA A 566 17.11 10.44 -20.18
C ALA A 566 16.74 11.36 -19.01
N PHE A 567 17.04 12.65 -19.08
CA PHE A 567 16.61 13.61 -18.07
C PHE A 567 15.09 13.82 -18.12
N LEU A 568 14.51 13.84 -19.33
CA LEU A 568 13.07 13.89 -19.51
C LEU A 568 12.39 12.67 -18.89
N LEU A 569 12.88 11.47 -19.18
CA LEU A 569 12.36 10.23 -18.57
C LEU A 569 12.50 10.28 -17.05
N LEU A 570 13.66 10.68 -16.51
CA LEU A 570 13.87 10.80 -15.07
C LEU A 570 12.89 11.78 -14.43
N ARG A 571 12.60 12.91 -15.09
CA ARG A 571 11.61 13.89 -14.61
C ARG A 571 10.21 13.30 -14.57
N TRP A 572 9.81 12.54 -15.59
CA TRP A 572 8.51 11.85 -15.61
C TRP A 572 8.44 10.74 -14.56
N MET A 573 9.51 9.98 -14.38
CA MET A 573 9.65 9.02 -13.27
C MET A 573 9.56 9.68 -11.90
N ALA A 574 9.87 10.99 -11.83
CA ALA A 574 9.78 11.83 -10.65
C ALA A 574 8.57 12.81 -10.68
N SER A 575 7.56 12.56 -11.54
CA SER A 575 6.30 13.29 -11.61
C SER A 575 5.48 13.26 -10.31
N ARG A 576 4.43 14.07 -10.19
CA ARG A 576 3.46 13.98 -9.10
C ARG A 576 2.08 13.71 -9.67
N PRO A 577 1.19 13.07 -8.91
CA PRO A 577 -0.23 13.09 -9.19
C PRO A 577 -0.73 14.50 -9.50
N ALA A 578 -1.45 14.67 -10.61
CA ALA A 578 -2.09 15.92 -10.98
C ALA A 578 -3.59 15.87 -10.67
N GLY A 579 -4.12 16.92 -10.04
CA GLY A 579 -5.55 17.10 -9.76
C GLY A 579 -6.00 16.67 -8.36
N ASP A 580 -7.26 17.00 -8.03
CA ASP A 580 -7.91 16.57 -6.80
C ASP A 580 -8.33 15.11 -6.93
N THR A 581 -7.81 14.28 -6.04
CA THR A 581 -8.01 12.83 -6.06
C THR A 581 -9.14 12.37 -5.15
N GLU A 582 -9.63 13.19 -4.22
CA GLU A 582 -10.69 12.83 -3.26
C GLU A 582 -12.08 13.27 -3.73
N TYR A 583 -13.12 12.49 -3.41
CA TYR A 583 -14.49 13.00 -3.46
C TYR A 583 -14.66 14.04 -2.35
N VAL A 584 -15.07 15.26 -2.72
CA VAL A 584 -15.54 16.23 -1.74
C VAL A 584 -17.04 15.97 -1.57
N ASP A 585 -17.48 15.61 -0.37
CA ASP A 585 -18.90 15.60 -0.03
C ASP A 585 -19.44 17.00 -0.31
N GLU A 586 -20.38 17.12 -1.25
CA GLU A 586 -21.07 18.39 -1.46
C GLU A 586 -21.81 18.71 -0.16
N GLU A 587 -21.34 19.71 0.60
CA GLU A 587 -22.04 20.21 1.78
C GLU A 587 -23.51 20.41 1.41
N GLU A 588 -24.42 19.79 2.19
CA GLU A 588 -25.85 20.00 2.05
C GLU A 588 -26.11 21.51 1.88
N PRO A 589 -26.83 21.94 0.83
CA PRO A 589 -27.10 23.35 0.67
C PRO A 589 -27.72 23.88 1.97
N PRO A 590 -27.28 25.05 2.46
CA PRO A 590 -27.75 25.57 3.73
C PRO A 590 -29.28 25.59 3.68
N LYS A 591 -29.90 24.91 4.65
CA LYS A 591 -31.36 24.90 4.81
C LYS A 591 -31.79 26.36 4.78
N GLU A 592 -32.48 26.76 3.72
CA GLU A 592 -33.11 28.07 3.65
C GLU A 592 -33.94 28.21 4.93
N GLU A 593 -33.54 29.14 5.80
CA GLU A 593 -34.38 29.57 6.89
C GLU A 593 -35.68 30.05 6.25
N VAL A 594 -36.71 29.21 6.34
CA VAL A 594 -38.07 29.59 6.04
C VAL A 594 -38.39 30.74 7.00
N ALA A 595 -38.29 31.96 6.50
CA ALA A 595 -38.72 33.16 7.20
C ALA A 595 -40.17 32.93 7.63
N ARG A 596 -40.37 32.70 8.92
CA ARG A 596 -41.69 32.80 9.54
C ARG A 596 -42.04 34.27 9.57
N ASP A 597 -42.83 34.70 8.59
CA ASP A 597 -43.60 35.93 8.67
C ASP A 597 -44.54 35.84 9.88
N GLU A 598 -44.22 36.54 10.97
CA GLU A 598 -45.21 36.93 11.96
C GLU A 598 -45.70 38.37 11.69
N PRO A 599 -47.00 38.63 11.90
CA PRO A 599 -47.66 39.80 11.31
C PRO A 599 -47.48 41.08 12.14
N SER A 600 -47.21 42.14 11.38
CA SER A 600 -47.31 43.56 11.72
C SER A 600 -48.43 43.93 12.70
N SER A 601 -48.06 44.58 13.82
CA SER A 601 -48.79 45.73 14.35
C SER A 601 -48.07 46.32 15.58
N ALA A 602 -47.44 47.50 15.41
CA ALA A 602 -47.53 48.63 16.35
C ALA A 602 -46.61 49.78 15.90
N ALA A 603 -47.22 50.89 15.45
CA ALA A 603 -46.59 52.20 15.37
C ALA A 603 -46.98 53.03 16.62
N PRO A 604 -46.41 54.23 16.87
CA PRO A 604 -45.38 54.42 17.88
C PRO A 604 -45.80 55.43 18.98
N LYS A 605 -45.09 55.47 20.11
CA LYS A 605 -45.15 56.62 21.04
C LYS A 605 -43.78 57.00 21.59
N TYR A 606 -43.26 58.11 21.06
CA TYR A 606 -42.17 58.90 21.62
C TYR A 606 -42.71 59.84 22.71
N ARG A 607 -41.95 59.98 23.80
CA ARG A 607 -42.05 60.97 24.89
C ARG A 607 -40.58 61.34 25.15
N GLY A 608 -40.05 62.54 24.97
CA GLY A 608 -40.58 63.87 25.18
C GLY A 608 -39.94 64.43 26.45
N THR A 609 -38.85 65.18 26.32
CA THR A 609 -38.34 66.07 27.39
C THR A 609 -37.65 67.30 26.80
N GLN A 610 -38.27 68.44 27.13
CA GLN A 610 -37.81 69.83 27.29
C GLN A 610 -36.33 69.96 27.78
N GLU A 611 -35.57 71.05 27.59
CA GLU A 611 -35.85 72.47 27.32
C GLU A 611 -34.54 73.24 27.02
N GLY A 612 -34.58 74.22 26.09
CA GLY A 612 -33.87 75.53 25.99
C GLY A 612 -32.34 75.67 26.17
N PRO A 613 -31.74 76.86 25.91
CA PRO A 613 -32.29 78.18 25.51
C PRO A 613 -31.67 78.74 24.17
N GLN A 614 -32.39 79.44 23.29
CA GLN A 614 -32.83 80.86 23.23
C GLN A 614 -31.83 81.86 22.56
N TRP A 615 -32.40 82.72 21.68
CA TRP A 615 -31.89 83.95 21.00
C TRP A 615 -31.09 83.74 19.69
N CYS A 616 -31.30 84.45 18.57
CA CYS A 616 -31.96 85.74 18.27
C CYS A 616 -32.76 85.70 16.95
N ASP A 617 -33.69 86.65 16.87
CA ASP A 617 -34.45 87.13 15.70
C ASP A 617 -33.56 87.58 14.51
N ASP A 618 -34.04 87.46 13.27
CA ASP A 618 -34.79 88.52 12.57
C ASP A 618 -34.87 88.31 11.05
N GLU A 619 -36.09 88.48 10.55
CA GLU A 619 -36.56 89.03 9.27
C GLU A 619 -35.65 89.06 8.02
N ASN A 620 -36.16 88.51 6.91
CA ASN A 620 -36.81 89.34 5.88
C ASN A 620 -37.46 88.52 4.75
N LYS A 621 -38.75 88.86 4.53
CA LYS A 621 -39.52 88.99 3.29
C LYS A 621 -39.38 87.98 2.16
#